data_AF-A0AAV9SBS2-F1
#
_entry.id   AF-A0AAV9SBS2-F1
#
_cell.length_a   1.000
_cell.length_b   1.000
_cell.length_c   1.000
_cell.angle_alpha   90.00
_cell.angle_beta   90.00
_cell.angle_gamma   90.00
#
_symmetry.space_group_name_H-M   'P 1'
#
loop_
_entity.id
_entity.type
_entity.pdbx_description
1 polymer ?
#
loop_
_entity_poly.entity_id
_entity_poly.type
_entity_poly.pdbx_seq_one_letter_code
_entity_poly.pdbx_strand_id
1 'polypeptide(L)'
;MADSDLSTRRTMMGTLSVIIVRALGLNGDGLKQTNSVARMWYSSFYHQTSEIKSDNPTWNAVYNLGVVETHLPLKIEVVDKDVGKDDLLISCTNFLTQGTHTFTCSGNGQVEVKYSLTCEPHLTGSKCELEK
;
A
#
# COMPACT_ATOMS: atom_id res chain seq x y z
N MET A 1 -3.85 45.74 14.92
CA MET A 1 -4.42 44.43 15.23
C MET A 1 -3.75 43.44 14.31
N ALA A 2 -2.65 42.85 14.76
CA ALA A 2 -1.93 41.82 14.05
C ALA A 2 -1.81 40.66 15.02
N ASP A 3 -2.64 39.63 14.81
CA ASP A 3 -2.27 38.26 15.13
C ASP A 3 -3.28 37.29 14.48
N SER A 4 -3.01 36.89 13.25
CA SER A 4 -3.69 35.76 12.61
C SER A 4 -2.74 35.07 11.64
N ASP A 5 -1.49 34.85 12.07
CA ASP A 5 -0.51 34.09 11.31
C ASP A 5 0.40 33.29 12.25
N LEU A 6 -0.01 32.06 12.61
CA LEU A 6 0.84 30.86 12.51
C LEU A 6 0.08 29.57 12.87
N SER A 7 0.12 28.61 11.95
CA SER A 7 -0.30 27.20 12.06
C SER A 7 -1.80 26.90 11.91
N THR A 8 -2.28 26.88 10.67
CA THR A 8 -3.15 25.75 10.28
C THR A 8 -2.28 24.50 10.43
N ARG A 9 -2.32 23.86 11.60
CA ARG A 9 -1.65 22.55 11.78
C ARG A 9 -2.20 21.65 10.69
N ARG A 10 -1.32 21.06 9.87
CA ARG A 10 -1.75 20.15 8.81
C ARG A 10 -2.43 18.96 9.50
N THR A 11 -3.76 18.95 9.46
CA THR A 11 -4.54 17.76 9.76
C THR A 11 -4.32 16.73 8.64
N MET A 12 -4.80 15.51 8.83
CA MET A 12 -4.59 14.40 7.89
C MET A 12 -3.12 13.98 7.77
N MET A 13 -2.39 13.97 8.88
CA MET A 13 -1.01 13.50 8.95
C MET A 13 -0.90 12.29 9.87
N GLY A 14 -0.18 11.26 9.44
CA GLY A 14 0.05 10.06 10.25
C GLY A 14 1.25 9.25 9.78
N THR A 15 1.81 8.44 10.66
CA THR A 15 2.89 7.52 10.35
C THR A 15 2.34 6.23 9.75
N LEU A 16 2.80 5.86 8.55
CA LEU A 16 2.33 4.70 7.78
C LEU A 16 3.44 3.65 7.58
N SER A 17 3.11 2.39 7.87
CA SER A 17 3.88 1.20 7.48
C SER A 17 2.98 0.25 6.70
N VAL A 18 3.47 -0.28 5.58
CA VAL A 18 2.75 -1.23 4.72
C VAL A 18 3.55 -2.52 4.59
N ILE A 19 2.86 -3.66 4.60
CA ILE A 19 3.44 -4.98 4.40
C ILE A 19 2.70 -5.67 3.26
N ILE A 20 3.39 -5.99 2.17
CA ILE A 20 2.85 -6.88 1.15
C ILE A 20 3.22 -8.31 1.55
N VAL A 21 2.22 -9.07 2.01
CA VAL A 21 2.44 -10.35 2.69
C VAL A 21 2.70 -11.45 1.66
N ARG A 22 1.69 -11.75 0.85
CA ARG A 22 1.68 -12.88 -0.10
C ARG A 22 0.61 -12.68 -1.16
N ALA A 23 0.73 -13.42 -2.26
CA ALA A 23 -0.36 -13.64 -3.19
C ALA A 23 -0.73 -15.12 -3.27
N LEU A 24 -1.96 -15.41 -3.68
CA LEU A 24 -2.50 -16.75 -3.85
C LEU A 24 -3.21 -16.85 -5.20
N GLY A 25 -2.99 -17.96 -5.91
CA GLY A 25 -3.68 -18.30 -7.15
C GLY A 25 -3.42 -17.33 -8.30
N LEU A 26 -2.20 -16.81 -8.42
CA LEU A 26 -1.79 -16.04 -9.60
C LEU A 26 -1.71 -16.95 -10.83
N ASN A 27 -1.96 -16.39 -12.02
CA ASN A 27 -1.84 -17.14 -13.27
C ASN A 27 -1.51 -16.18 -14.43
N GLY A 28 -0.24 -15.78 -14.57
CA GLY A 28 0.19 -14.96 -15.71
C GLY A 28 0.49 -15.78 -16.97
N ASP A 29 1.22 -16.88 -16.83
CA ASP A 29 1.77 -17.66 -17.95
C ASP A 29 0.96 -18.93 -18.35
N GLY A 30 -0.26 -19.12 -17.84
CA GLY A 30 -1.10 -20.29 -18.15
C GLY A 30 -0.58 -21.61 -17.56
N LEU A 31 0.35 -22.29 -18.24
CA LEU A 31 0.95 -23.57 -17.81
C LEU A 31 2.30 -23.41 -17.09
N LYS A 32 2.94 -22.24 -17.14
CA LYS A 32 4.16 -21.97 -16.40
C LYS A 32 3.85 -21.16 -15.13
N GLN A 33 4.77 -21.24 -14.18
CA GLN A 33 4.70 -20.45 -12.96
C GLN A 33 4.97 -18.98 -13.26
N THR A 34 4.14 -18.13 -12.65
CA THR A 34 4.23 -16.67 -12.68
C THR A 34 5.56 -16.18 -12.08
N ASN A 35 6.26 -15.25 -12.73
CA ASN A 35 7.39 -14.49 -12.18
C ASN A 35 6.85 -13.29 -11.39
N SER A 36 6.37 -13.56 -10.19
CA SER A 36 5.53 -12.64 -9.42
C SER A 36 6.30 -11.47 -8.80
N VAL A 37 5.85 -10.25 -9.07
CA VAL A 37 6.28 -9.01 -8.41
C VAL A 37 5.07 -8.20 -7.97
N ALA A 38 5.07 -7.69 -6.74
CA ALA A 38 4.09 -6.72 -6.26
C ALA A 38 4.67 -5.31 -6.22
N ARG A 39 3.89 -4.31 -6.63
CA ARG A 39 4.23 -2.90 -6.67
C ARG A 39 3.27 -2.10 -5.80
N MET A 40 3.79 -1.06 -5.17
CA MET A 40 3.04 -0.18 -4.29
C MET A 40 3.29 1.28 -4.66
N TRP A 41 2.23 2.07 -4.66
CA TRP A 41 2.29 3.53 -4.70
C TRP A 41 1.50 4.14 -3.54
N TYR A 42 2.05 5.18 -2.93
CA TYR A 42 1.37 6.04 -1.97
C TYR A 42 1.94 7.45 -2.08
N SER A 43 1.15 8.44 -2.52
CA SER A 43 1.69 9.76 -2.87
C SER A 43 2.85 9.63 -3.89
N SER A 44 4.03 10.18 -3.60
CA SER A 44 5.25 10.05 -4.37
C SER A 44 6.06 8.78 -4.09
N PHE A 45 5.69 7.99 -3.08
CA PHE A 45 6.39 6.74 -2.77
C PHE A 45 6.07 5.69 -3.82
N TYR A 46 7.12 5.03 -4.31
CA TYR A 46 7.03 3.85 -5.16
C TYR A 46 7.97 2.78 -4.62
N HIS A 47 7.45 1.57 -4.43
CA HIS A 47 8.22 0.41 -4.03
C HIS A 47 7.77 -0.83 -4.80
N GLN A 48 8.67 -1.81 -4.92
CA GLN A 48 8.36 -3.13 -5.44
C GLN A 48 9.05 -4.22 -4.63
N THR A 49 8.45 -5.41 -4.59
CA THR A 49 9.04 -6.58 -3.96
C THR A 49 10.19 -7.14 -4.80
N SER A 50 10.96 -8.06 -4.22
CA SER A 50 11.74 -8.99 -5.03
C SER A 50 10.82 -9.86 -5.89
N GLU A 51 11.32 -10.30 -7.03
CA GLU A 51 10.65 -11.28 -7.87
C GLU A 51 10.69 -12.66 -7.21
N ILE A 52 9.57 -13.37 -7.27
CA ILE A 52 9.46 -14.77 -6.83
C ILE A 52 8.72 -15.55 -7.92
N LYS A 53 9.37 -16.56 -8.48
CA LYS A 53 8.74 -17.47 -9.44
C LYS A 53 7.79 -18.45 -8.72
N SER A 54 6.53 -18.09 -8.64
CA SER A 54 5.47 -18.86 -8.00
C SER A 54 4.10 -18.23 -8.26
N ASP A 55 3.07 -19.06 -8.36
CA ASP A 55 1.67 -18.64 -8.39
C ASP A 55 1.12 -18.32 -6.98
N ASN A 56 1.87 -18.67 -5.93
CA ASN A 56 1.52 -18.42 -4.53
C ASN A 56 2.72 -17.80 -3.76
N PRO A 57 3.28 -16.67 -4.22
CA PRO A 57 4.49 -16.10 -3.64
C PRO A 57 4.22 -15.55 -2.24
N THR A 58 5.22 -15.64 -1.34
CA THR A 58 5.21 -14.99 -0.03
C THR A 58 6.42 -14.07 0.06
N TRP A 59 6.20 -12.76 0.15
CA TRP A 59 7.26 -11.77 0.19
C TRP A 59 7.54 -11.27 1.61
N ASN A 60 6.49 -11.06 2.42
CA ASN A 60 6.58 -10.36 3.70
C ASN A 60 7.39 -9.05 3.61
N ALA A 61 7.24 -8.31 2.52
CA ALA A 61 8.00 -7.10 2.25
C ALA A 61 7.43 -5.93 3.05
N VAL A 62 8.24 -5.35 3.93
CA VAL A 62 7.86 -4.25 4.83
C VAL A 62 8.37 -2.92 4.28
N TYR A 63 7.49 -1.93 4.20
CA TYR A 63 7.80 -0.57 3.75
C TYR A 63 7.33 0.44 4.80
N ASN A 64 8.30 1.06 5.47
CA ASN A 64 8.06 2.14 6.43
C ASN A 64 8.10 3.47 5.67
N LEU A 65 6.94 4.09 5.43
CA LEU A 65 6.83 5.34 4.67
C LEU A 65 7.02 6.59 5.55
N GLY A 66 7.02 6.41 6.87
CA GLY A 66 7.12 7.52 7.81
C GLY A 66 5.83 8.34 7.83
N VAL A 67 5.95 9.64 8.09
CA VAL A 67 4.81 10.56 8.17
C VAL A 67 4.30 10.90 6.77
N VAL A 68 3.01 10.67 6.53
CA VAL A 68 2.34 10.86 5.24
C VAL A 68 1.02 11.62 5.39
N GLU A 69 0.56 12.21 4.28
CA GLU A 69 -0.80 12.73 4.15
C GLU A 69 -1.80 11.57 3.98
N THR A 70 -2.73 11.41 4.91
CA THR A 70 -3.58 10.21 5.08
C THR A 70 -4.79 10.16 4.16
N HIS A 71 -5.15 11.28 3.52
CA HIS A 71 -6.25 11.34 2.56
C HIS A 71 -5.88 10.70 1.21
N LEU A 72 -4.59 10.41 1.00
CA LEU A 72 -4.09 9.83 -0.23
C LEU A 72 -4.34 8.31 -0.29
N PRO A 73 -4.57 7.76 -1.49
CA PRO A 73 -4.83 6.35 -1.65
C PRO A 73 -3.54 5.51 -1.71
N LEU A 74 -3.62 4.29 -1.19
CA LEU A 74 -2.65 3.21 -1.41
C LEU A 74 -3.05 2.43 -2.66
N LYS A 75 -2.18 2.41 -3.67
CA LYS A 75 -2.35 1.56 -4.86
C LYS A 75 -1.42 0.36 -4.77
N ILE A 76 -1.96 -0.82 -5.07
CA ILE A 76 -1.22 -2.08 -5.15
C ILE A 76 -1.44 -2.69 -6.54
N GLU A 77 -0.36 -3.15 -7.16
CA GLU A 77 -0.41 -3.99 -8.35
C GLU A 77 0.39 -5.27 -8.14
N VAL A 78 -0.03 -6.35 -8.77
CA VAL A 78 0.74 -7.59 -8.91
C VAL A 78 0.88 -7.89 -10.39
N VAL A 79 2.10 -8.14 -10.81
CA VAL A 79 2.43 -8.42 -12.21
C VAL A 79 3.18 -9.75 -12.35
N ASP A 80 2.99 -10.39 -13.49
CA ASP A 80 3.94 -11.37 -14.02
C ASP A 80 5.06 -10.63 -14.75
N LYS A 81 6.31 -10.93 -14.42
CA LYS A 81 7.50 -10.35 -15.04
C LYS A 81 7.87 -11.12 -16.31
N ASP A 82 7.94 -10.41 -17.43
CA ASP A 82 8.28 -10.99 -18.72
C ASP A 82 9.42 -10.24 -19.42
N VAL A 83 10.06 -10.92 -20.38
CA VAL A 83 10.97 -10.26 -21.33
C VAL A 83 10.14 -9.45 -22.32
N GLY A 84 9.75 -8.24 -21.91
CA GLY A 84 8.94 -7.34 -22.72
C GLY A 84 7.95 -6.54 -21.87
N LYS A 85 6.66 -6.86 -22.00
CA LYS A 85 5.60 -6.20 -21.25
C LYS A 85 5.11 -7.15 -20.17
N ASP A 86 5.24 -6.72 -18.92
CA ASP A 86 4.70 -7.43 -17.77
C ASP A 86 3.16 -7.54 -17.86
N ASP A 87 2.63 -8.70 -17.51
CA ASP A 87 1.18 -8.94 -17.42
C ASP A 87 0.63 -8.46 -16.08
N LEU A 88 -0.32 -7.52 -16.11
CA LEU A 88 -0.98 -7.02 -14.90
C LEU A 88 -2.04 -8.02 -14.43
N LEU A 89 -1.78 -8.67 -13.29
CA LEU A 89 -2.65 -9.71 -12.73
C LEU A 89 -3.67 -9.16 -11.74
N ILE A 90 -3.24 -8.22 -10.89
CA ILE A 90 -4.08 -7.60 -9.86
C ILE A 90 -3.78 -6.09 -9.83
N SER A 91 -4.82 -5.28 -9.72
CA SER A 91 -4.70 -3.84 -9.47
C SER A 91 -5.83 -3.39 -8.54
N CYS A 92 -5.50 -2.68 -7.47
CA CYS A 92 -6.48 -2.13 -6.55
C CYS A 92 -5.98 -0.84 -5.90
N THR A 93 -6.94 -0.06 -5.41
CA THR A 93 -6.68 1.20 -4.70
C THR A 93 -7.52 1.24 -3.42
N ASN A 94 -6.90 1.55 -2.29
CA ASN A 94 -7.54 1.60 -0.98
C ASN A 94 -7.24 2.90 -0.24
N PHE A 95 -8.25 3.46 0.43
CA PHE A 95 -8.09 4.62 1.32
C PHE A 95 -7.93 4.17 2.76
N LEU A 96 -6.74 4.35 3.33
CA LEU A 96 -6.35 3.79 4.63
C LEU A 96 -6.99 4.51 5.81
N THR A 97 -7.31 3.80 6.89
CA THR A 97 -7.84 4.38 8.13
C THR A 97 -6.91 4.12 9.30
N GLN A 98 -6.99 4.96 10.34
CA GLN A 98 -6.19 4.81 11.56
C GLN A 98 -6.33 3.37 12.12
N GLY A 99 -5.21 2.81 12.59
CA GLY A 99 -5.12 1.48 13.18
C GLY A 99 -4.27 0.51 12.35
N THR A 100 -4.28 -0.74 12.77
CA THR A 100 -3.61 -1.84 12.07
C THR A 100 -4.66 -2.71 11.40
N HIS A 101 -4.58 -2.85 10.08
CA HIS A 101 -5.59 -3.51 9.28
C HIS A 101 -4.94 -4.48 8.28
N THR A 102 -5.73 -5.47 7.87
CA THR A 102 -5.40 -6.37 6.76
C THR A 102 -6.49 -6.23 5.73
N PHE A 103 -6.12 -6.13 4.46
CA PHE A 103 -7.05 -6.20 3.34
C PHE A 103 -6.50 -7.10 2.24
N THR A 104 -7.41 -7.54 1.37
CA THR A 104 -7.07 -8.37 0.22
C THR A 104 -7.54 -7.67 -1.04
N CYS A 105 -6.69 -7.67 -2.07
CA CYS A 105 -7.09 -7.28 -3.41
C CYS A 105 -7.24 -8.51 -4.29
N SER A 106 -8.37 -8.59 -4.99
CA SER A 106 -8.69 -9.70 -5.89
C SER A 106 -8.52 -9.28 -7.35
N GLY A 107 -8.15 -10.23 -8.19
CA GLY A 107 -8.01 -10.10 -9.63
C GLY A 107 -7.80 -11.48 -10.23
N ASN A 108 -6.75 -11.65 -11.03
CA ASN A 108 -6.27 -12.98 -11.40
C ASN A 108 -5.45 -13.58 -10.24
N GLY A 109 -6.18 -14.06 -9.23
CA GLY A 109 -5.66 -14.42 -7.91
C GLY A 109 -6.00 -13.37 -6.85
N GLN A 110 -5.30 -13.40 -5.73
CA GLN A 110 -5.50 -12.45 -4.64
C GLN A 110 -4.19 -12.10 -3.94
N VAL A 111 -4.04 -10.85 -3.49
CA VAL A 111 -2.88 -10.38 -2.72
C VAL A 111 -3.31 -9.86 -1.34
N GLU A 112 -2.68 -10.38 -0.30
CA GLU A 112 -2.88 -9.98 1.10
C GLU A 112 -1.91 -8.87 1.47
N VAL A 113 -2.45 -7.75 1.97
CA VAL A 113 -1.69 -6.57 2.37
C VAL A 113 -2.08 -6.19 3.79
N LYS A 114 -1.08 -5.89 4.62
CA LYS A 114 -1.26 -5.36 5.97
C LYS A 114 -0.73 -3.94 6.02
N TYR A 115 -1.32 -3.11 6.87
CA TYR A 115 -0.75 -1.81 7.15
C TYR A 115 -1.02 -1.40 8.58
N SER A 116 -0.22 -0.46 9.07
CA SER A 116 -0.46 0.26 10.31
C SER A 116 -0.37 1.76 10.02
N LEU A 117 -1.43 2.49 10.37
CA LEU A 117 -1.52 3.95 10.27
C LEU A 117 -1.78 4.53 11.66
N THR A 118 -0.85 5.33 12.16
CA THR A 118 -0.99 6.01 13.46
C THR A 118 -1.01 7.51 13.24
N CYS A 119 -2.03 8.20 13.73
CA CYS A 119 -2.11 9.65 13.62
C CYS A 119 -0.98 10.33 14.39
N GLU A 120 -0.53 11.49 13.88
CA GLU A 120 0.43 12.31 14.61
C GLU A 120 -0.11 12.68 16.00
N PRO A 121 0.76 12.92 17.01
CA PRO A 121 0.36 12.93 18.42
C PRO A 121 -0.85 13.81 18.78
N HIS A 122 -1.05 14.92 18.08
CA HIS A 122 -2.12 15.90 18.29
C HIS A 122 -3.38 15.67 17.43
N LEU A 123 -3.41 14.61 16.63
CA LEU A 123 -4.49 14.30 15.68
C LEU A 123 -5.21 13.00 16.05
N THR A 124 -6.49 12.92 15.65
CA THR A 124 -7.40 11.80 15.82
C THR A 124 -8.38 11.73 14.64
N GLY A 125 -9.36 10.82 14.69
CA GLY A 125 -10.28 10.54 13.60
C GLY A 125 -9.79 9.40 12.71
N SER A 126 -10.64 8.97 11.79
CA SER A 126 -10.36 7.80 10.96
C SER A 126 -9.25 8.03 9.94
N LYS A 127 -9.02 9.30 9.58
CA LYS A 127 -8.02 9.80 8.64
C LYS A 127 -7.10 10.81 9.32
N CYS A 128 -7.02 10.88 10.66
CA CYS A 128 -6.21 11.89 11.35
C CYS A 128 -6.65 13.34 11.06
N GLU A 129 -7.92 13.54 10.74
CA GLU A 129 -8.52 14.78 10.29
C GLU A 129 -8.97 15.71 11.42
N LEU A 130 -9.05 15.20 12.65
CA LEU A 130 -9.49 15.94 13.83
C LEU A 130 -8.32 16.24 14.76
N GLU A 131 -8.35 17.36 15.47
CA GLU A 131 -7.43 17.63 16.58
C GLU A 131 -7.93 16.95 17.86
N LYS A 132 -7.00 16.57 18.74
CA LYS A 132 -7.30 16.04 20.08
C LYS A 132 -7.57 17.13 21.10
#